data_AF-A0A259JAA3-F1
#
_entry.id   AF-A0A259JAA3-F1
#
_cell.length_a   1.000
_cell.length_b   1.000
_cell.length_c   1.000
_cell.angle_alpha   90.00
_cell.angle_beta   90.00
_cell.angle_gamma   90.00
#
_symmetry.space_group_name_H-M   'P 1'
#
loop_
_entity.id
_entity.type
_entity.pdbx_description
1 polymer ?
#
loop_
_entity_poly.entity_id
_entity_poly.type
_entity_poly.pdbx_seq_one_letter_code
_entity_poly.pdbx_strand_id
1 'polypeptide(L)'
;GSEQLFDALRRLSEKKPVVAVVEGMAASGAYIAAMGSDHIIARRNSIVGSVGVIFQFPNVTDLLKSVGVTVEDIKSSPLKASPNPYTPTTPEARAAINSLVMDSYGWFKGLVSERRKLSDQKLDTVTDGRVFTGHQALGLQLVDELGDERTAREWLAREKGVSRDLRVRTWRTSSVGDEFGWLKGSATRLLDTLGLGPLAGLLSQLTGEALERAQLDGLLALWHPRQGS
;
A
#
# COMPACT_ATOMS: atom_id res chain seq x y z
N GLY A 1 6.94 0.64 8.19
CA GLY A 1 6.39 -0.46 7.36
C GLY A 1 4.97 -0.80 7.80
N SER A 2 4.24 -1.64 7.06
CA SER A 2 2.89 -2.08 7.43
C SER A 2 2.85 -2.85 8.75
N GLU A 3 3.84 -3.71 9.02
CA GLU A 3 4.00 -4.43 10.29
C GLU A 3 4.12 -3.47 11.49
N GLN A 4 5.05 -2.52 11.42
CA GLN A 4 5.24 -1.51 12.47
C GLN A 4 3.96 -0.72 12.76
N LEU A 5 3.19 -0.37 11.71
CA LEU A 5 1.92 0.33 11.86
C LEU A 5 0.86 -0.58 12.51
N PHE A 6 0.77 -1.83 12.07
CA PHE A 6 -0.09 -2.83 12.71
C PHE A 6 0.21 -2.95 14.21
N ASP A 7 1.47 -3.16 14.58
CA ASP A 7 1.88 -3.29 15.99
C ASP A 7 1.58 -2.05 16.81
N ALA A 8 1.80 -0.86 16.25
CA ALA A 8 1.48 0.40 16.90
C ALA A 8 -0.03 0.55 17.14
N LEU A 9 -0.85 0.18 16.15
CA LEU A 9 -2.32 0.16 16.27
C LEU A 9 -2.79 -0.88 17.29
N ARG A 10 -2.16 -2.07 17.34
CA ARG A 10 -2.44 -3.08 18.36
C ARG A 10 -2.14 -2.55 19.78
N ARG A 11 -0.96 -1.98 20.01
CA ARG A 11 -0.62 -1.36 21.31
C ARG A 11 -1.55 -0.20 21.67
N LEU A 12 -2.02 0.56 20.67
CA LEU A 12 -3.02 1.62 20.91
C LEU A 12 -4.38 1.03 21.30
N SER A 13 -4.80 -0.04 20.62
CA SER A 13 -6.10 -0.70 20.85
C SER A 13 -6.27 -1.25 22.27
N GLU A 14 -5.16 -1.60 22.94
CA GLU A 14 -5.15 -2.01 24.34
C GLU A 14 -5.58 -0.88 25.30
N LYS A 15 -5.41 0.38 24.88
CA LYS A 15 -5.68 1.57 25.71
C LYS A 15 -6.90 2.35 25.26
N LYS A 16 -7.21 2.34 23.96
CA LYS A 16 -8.29 3.11 23.34
C LYS A 16 -8.93 2.30 22.23
N PRO A 17 -10.25 2.29 22.09
CA PRO A 17 -10.90 1.62 20.96
C PRO A 17 -10.41 2.18 19.62
N VAL A 18 -10.07 1.29 18.69
CA VAL A 18 -9.60 1.67 17.35
C VAL A 18 -10.53 1.07 16.30
N VAL A 19 -11.01 1.90 15.37
CA VAL A 19 -11.82 1.48 14.22
C VAL A 19 -11.15 1.97 12.95
N ALA A 20 -11.00 1.09 11.96
CA ALA A 20 -10.53 1.44 10.63
C ALA A 20 -11.71 1.69 9.70
N VAL A 21 -11.67 2.78 8.93
CA VAL A 21 -12.67 3.09 7.90
C VAL A 21 -11.97 3.11 6.55
N VAL A 22 -12.34 2.18 5.67
CA VAL A 22 -11.84 2.07 4.31
C VAL A 22 -12.77 2.82 3.38
N GLU A 23 -12.32 3.96 2.88
CA GLU A 23 -13.11 4.75 1.92
C GLU A 23 -12.88 4.27 0.48
N GLY A 24 -11.62 4.27 0.03
CA GLY A 24 -11.23 3.82 -1.32
C GLY A 24 -10.67 2.40 -1.33
N MET A 25 -9.46 2.24 -0.79
CA MET A 25 -8.73 0.99 -0.83
C MET A 25 -7.94 0.74 0.46
N ALA A 26 -7.97 -0.50 0.94
CA ALA A 26 -7.06 -1.02 1.95
C ALA A 26 -6.68 -2.45 1.57
N ALA A 27 -5.75 -2.58 0.62
CA ALA A 27 -5.24 -3.85 0.10
C ALA A 27 -3.76 -4.05 0.48
N SER A 28 -3.32 -5.31 0.60
CA SER A 28 -1.96 -5.70 0.95
C SER A 28 -1.48 -5.03 2.25
N GLY A 29 -0.40 -4.22 2.23
CA GLY A 29 0.12 -3.51 3.40
C GLY A 29 -0.90 -2.62 4.13
N ALA A 30 -1.83 -2.01 3.41
CA ALA A 30 -2.89 -1.20 4.03
C ALA A 30 -3.93 -2.08 4.75
N TYR A 31 -4.18 -3.30 4.23
CA TYR A 31 -5.05 -4.27 4.91
C TYR A 31 -4.41 -4.79 6.21
N ILE A 32 -3.08 -5.02 6.21
CA ILE A 32 -2.31 -5.31 7.43
C ILE A 32 -2.56 -4.22 8.48
N ALA A 33 -2.43 -2.95 8.11
CA ALA A 33 -2.69 -1.85 9.03
C ALA A 33 -4.15 -1.83 9.54
N ALA A 34 -5.13 -2.04 8.65
CA ALA A 34 -6.54 -2.10 9.02
C ALA A 34 -6.83 -3.21 10.05
N MET A 35 -6.20 -4.38 9.93
CA MET A 35 -6.32 -5.48 10.91
C MET A 35 -5.76 -5.15 12.29
N GLY A 36 -4.97 -4.08 12.42
CA GLY A 36 -4.51 -3.55 13.71
C GLY A 36 -5.64 -2.92 14.54
N SER A 37 -6.74 -2.54 13.89
CA SER A 37 -7.95 -2.02 14.56
C SER A 37 -8.78 -3.12 15.22
N ASP A 38 -9.71 -2.72 16.09
CA ASP A 38 -10.69 -3.62 16.70
C ASP A 38 -11.86 -3.95 15.77
N HIS A 39 -12.09 -3.10 14.76
CA HIS A 39 -13.22 -3.20 13.84
C HIS A 39 -12.90 -2.49 12.52
N ILE A 40 -13.22 -3.14 11.40
CA ILE A 40 -12.94 -2.65 10.05
C ILE A 40 -14.27 -2.39 9.35
N ILE A 41 -14.48 -1.13 8.95
CA ILE A 41 -15.63 -0.69 8.18
C ILE A 41 -15.16 -0.36 6.76
N ALA A 42 -15.93 -0.76 5.75
CA ALA A 42 -15.62 -0.42 4.37
C ALA A 42 -16.85 0.09 3.62
N ARG A 43 -16.66 0.95 2.62
CA ARG A 43 -17.77 1.24 1.68
C ARG A 43 -18.04 -0.01 0.85
N ARG A 44 -19.27 -0.09 0.31
CA ARG A 44 -19.71 -1.23 -0.53
C ARG A 44 -18.72 -1.58 -1.65
N ASN A 45 -18.17 -0.56 -2.31
CA ASN A 45 -17.26 -0.69 -3.46
C ASN A 45 -15.79 -0.46 -3.10
N SER A 46 -15.44 -0.29 -1.82
CA SER A 46 -14.03 -0.19 -1.43
C SER A 46 -13.29 -1.48 -1.79
N ILE A 47 -12.01 -1.37 -2.10
CA ILE A 47 -11.17 -2.51 -2.44
C ILE A 47 -10.35 -2.93 -1.23
N VAL A 48 -10.49 -4.19 -0.80
CA VAL A 48 -9.77 -4.75 0.35
C VAL A 48 -9.18 -6.13 0.01
N GLY A 49 -8.41 -6.71 0.92
CA GLY A 49 -7.75 -8.00 0.71
C GLY A 49 -6.39 -7.82 0.05
N SER A 50 -6.15 -8.51 -1.07
CA SER A 50 -4.80 -8.69 -1.63
C SER A 50 -3.84 -9.26 -0.58
N VAL A 51 -4.28 -10.32 0.08
CA VAL A 51 -3.46 -11.04 1.04
C VAL A 51 -2.50 -11.92 0.25
N GLY A 52 -1.28 -11.42 0.10
CA GLY A 52 -0.24 -12.03 -0.70
C GLY A 52 1.04 -11.21 -0.61
N VAL A 53 2.14 -11.82 -1.04
CA VAL A 53 3.46 -11.17 -1.09
C VAL A 53 4.03 -11.39 -2.47
N ILE A 54 4.58 -10.32 -3.06
CA ILE A 54 5.22 -10.37 -4.36
C ILE A 54 6.63 -9.82 -4.25
N PHE A 55 7.53 -10.38 -5.06
CA PHE A 55 8.85 -9.82 -5.32
C PHE A 55 9.01 -9.68 -6.83
N GLN A 56 9.16 -8.46 -7.30
CA GLN A 56 9.25 -8.13 -8.72
C GLN A 56 10.47 -7.27 -8.98
N PHE A 57 11.17 -7.58 -10.07
CA PHE A 57 12.29 -6.80 -10.58
C PHE A 57 12.27 -6.91 -12.11
N PRO A 58 12.65 -5.85 -12.83
CA PRO A 58 12.72 -5.90 -14.29
C PRO A 58 13.89 -6.79 -14.72
N ASN A 59 13.75 -7.48 -15.84
CA ASN A 59 14.87 -8.13 -16.54
C ASN A 59 15.05 -7.43 -17.88
N VAL A 60 16.21 -6.77 -18.04
CA VAL A 60 16.59 -5.99 -19.23
C VAL A 60 17.77 -6.61 -19.97
N THR A 61 18.10 -7.87 -19.69
CA THR A 61 19.25 -8.58 -20.30
C THR A 61 19.22 -8.50 -21.82
N ASP A 62 18.09 -8.83 -22.45
CA ASP A 62 17.97 -8.84 -23.92
C ASP A 62 17.99 -7.43 -24.53
N LEU A 63 17.44 -6.44 -23.80
CA LEU A 63 17.49 -5.04 -24.21
C LEU A 63 18.94 -4.54 -24.23
N LEU A 64 19.70 -4.76 -23.15
CA LEU A 64 21.10 -4.37 -23.08
C LEU A 64 21.95 -5.06 -24.15
N LYS A 65 21.70 -6.35 -24.39
CA LYS A 65 22.33 -7.11 -25.47
C LYS A 65 22.06 -6.49 -26.84
N SER A 66 20.83 -6.04 -27.10
CA SER A 66 20.45 -5.42 -28.38
C SER A 66 21.17 -4.11 -28.68
N VAL A 67 21.55 -3.36 -27.63
CA VAL A 67 22.29 -2.08 -27.75
C VAL A 67 23.80 -2.25 -27.53
N GLY A 68 24.29 -3.50 -27.46
CA GLY A 68 25.71 -3.81 -27.31
C GLY A 68 26.30 -3.51 -25.92
N VAL A 69 25.45 -3.42 -24.88
CA VAL A 69 25.89 -3.21 -23.50
C VAL A 69 25.96 -4.54 -22.76
N THR A 70 27.13 -4.81 -22.15
CA THR A 70 27.34 -5.95 -21.25
C THR A 70 27.67 -5.43 -19.86
N VAL A 71 27.00 -5.98 -18.84
CA VAL A 71 27.30 -5.70 -17.43
C VAL A 71 28.11 -6.87 -16.87
N GLU A 72 29.34 -6.58 -16.43
CA GLU A 72 30.18 -7.55 -15.74
C GLU A 72 30.01 -7.44 -14.23
N ASP A 73 29.67 -8.56 -13.58
CA ASP A 73 29.53 -8.62 -12.14
C ASP A 73 30.68 -9.39 -11.49
N ILE A 74 31.44 -8.75 -10.60
CA ILE A 74 32.41 -9.40 -9.72
C ILE A 74 31.79 -9.51 -8.32
N LYS A 75 31.56 -10.73 -7.85
CA LYS A 75 30.77 -10.99 -6.63
C LYS A 75 31.55 -11.84 -5.63
N SER A 76 31.33 -11.57 -4.34
CA SER A 76 31.89 -12.39 -3.26
C SER A 76 31.20 -13.76 -3.13
N SER A 77 29.99 -13.92 -3.68
CA SER A 77 29.26 -15.20 -3.74
C SER A 77 28.21 -15.18 -4.86
N PRO A 78 27.76 -16.36 -5.36
CA PRO A 78 26.82 -16.44 -6.49
C PRO A 78 25.46 -15.76 -6.28
N LEU A 79 24.96 -15.77 -5.03
CA LEU A 79 23.65 -15.19 -4.68
C LEU A 79 23.70 -13.68 -4.42
N LYS A 80 24.88 -13.08 -4.27
CA LYS A 80 25.00 -11.65 -3.98
C LYS A 80 24.52 -10.83 -5.17
N ALA A 81 23.69 -9.81 -4.92
CA ALA A 81 23.08 -9.01 -5.99
C ALA A 81 22.37 -9.89 -7.04
N SER A 82 21.71 -10.97 -6.59
CA SER A 82 20.88 -11.84 -7.41
C SER A 82 19.53 -12.00 -6.70
N PRO A 83 18.39 -11.81 -7.41
CA PRO A 83 18.29 -11.38 -8.80
C PRO A 83 18.78 -9.94 -9.03
N ASN A 84 19.16 -9.65 -10.27
CA ASN A 84 19.45 -8.30 -10.77
C ASN A 84 18.81 -8.10 -12.16
N PRO A 85 18.75 -6.86 -12.66
CA PRO A 85 18.11 -6.59 -13.94
C PRO A 85 18.89 -7.03 -15.18
N TYR A 86 20.19 -7.31 -15.05
CA TYR A 86 21.11 -7.39 -16.18
C TYR A 86 21.51 -8.82 -16.55
N THR A 87 21.14 -9.80 -15.72
CA THR A 87 21.45 -11.21 -15.93
C THR A 87 20.20 -12.08 -15.70
N PRO A 88 20.08 -13.22 -16.42
CA PRO A 88 19.00 -14.16 -16.17
C PRO A 88 19.02 -14.69 -14.73
N THR A 89 17.85 -14.75 -14.09
CA THR A 89 17.73 -15.24 -12.72
C THR A 89 17.97 -16.75 -12.65
N THR A 90 19.01 -17.15 -11.92
CA THR A 90 19.34 -18.58 -11.73
C THR A 90 18.28 -19.30 -10.88
N PRO A 91 18.17 -20.64 -10.98
CA PRO A 91 17.28 -21.43 -10.13
C PRO A 91 17.53 -21.21 -8.63
N GLU A 92 18.79 -21.05 -8.21
CA GLU A 92 19.18 -20.86 -6.81
C GLU A 92 18.75 -19.49 -6.30
N ALA A 93 18.96 -18.43 -7.09
CA ALA A 93 18.49 -17.09 -6.75
C ALA A 93 16.96 -17.02 -6.67
N ARG A 94 16.27 -17.71 -7.60
CA ARG A 94 14.81 -17.84 -7.58
C ARG A 94 14.32 -18.56 -6.33
N ALA A 95 14.96 -19.67 -5.95
CA ALA A 95 14.61 -20.42 -4.75
C ALA A 95 14.84 -19.58 -3.48
N ALA A 96 15.94 -18.84 -3.41
CA ALA A 96 16.26 -17.97 -2.27
C ALA A 96 15.26 -16.81 -2.11
N ILE A 97 14.82 -16.18 -3.20
CA ILE A 97 13.77 -15.16 -3.12
C ILE A 97 12.40 -15.78 -2.83
N ASN A 98 12.09 -16.94 -3.41
CA ASN A 98 10.84 -17.62 -3.15
C ASN A 98 10.69 -18.00 -1.68
N SER A 99 11.76 -18.42 -0.99
CA SER A 99 11.69 -18.71 0.45
C SER A 99 11.33 -17.46 1.26
N LEU A 100 11.89 -16.27 0.93
CA LEU A 100 11.54 -15.01 1.58
C LEU A 100 10.08 -14.60 1.34
N VAL A 101 9.60 -14.77 0.11
CA VAL A 101 8.20 -14.50 -0.26
C VAL A 101 7.26 -15.42 0.51
N MET A 102 7.56 -16.72 0.58
CA MET A 102 6.72 -17.70 1.27
C MET A 102 6.72 -17.52 2.78
N ASP A 103 7.85 -17.15 3.37
CA ASP A 103 7.95 -16.83 4.80
C ASP A 103 7.08 -15.60 5.15
N SER A 104 7.24 -14.52 4.38
CA SER A 104 6.43 -13.29 4.53
C SER A 104 4.93 -13.55 4.30
N TYR A 105 4.60 -14.40 3.33
CA TYR A 105 3.22 -14.81 3.07
C TYR A 105 2.65 -15.65 4.23
N GLY A 106 3.44 -16.57 4.79
CA GLY A 106 3.06 -17.36 5.96
C GLY A 106 2.71 -16.47 7.16
N TRP A 107 3.55 -15.46 7.43
CA TRP A 107 3.26 -14.45 8.46
C TRP A 107 1.96 -13.69 8.19
N PHE A 108 1.75 -13.17 6.97
CA PHE A 108 0.55 -12.40 6.65
C PHE A 108 -0.72 -13.27 6.69
N LYS A 109 -0.67 -14.50 6.18
CA LYS A 109 -1.77 -15.48 6.29
C LYS A 109 -2.09 -15.79 7.75
N GLY A 110 -1.07 -15.99 8.59
CA GLY A 110 -1.23 -16.16 10.03
C GLY A 110 -1.94 -14.98 10.69
N LEU A 111 -1.55 -13.76 10.33
CA LEU A 111 -2.16 -12.53 10.83
C LEU A 111 -3.65 -12.44 10.47
N VAL A 112 -4.01 -12.77 9.22
CA VAL A 112 -5.40 -12.78 8.77
C VAL A 112 -6.21 -13.84 9.53
N SER A 113 -5.66 -15.04 9.68
CA SER A 113 -6.29 -16.12 10.45
C SER A 113 -6.59 -15.68 11.90
N GLU A 114 -5.58 -15.14 12.59
CA GLU A 114 -5.69 -14.70 13.98
C GLU A 114 -6.69 -13.56 14.14
N ARG A 115 -6.55 -12.51 13.34
CA ARG A 115 -7.33 -11.27 13.50
C ARG A 115 -8.77 -11.41 13.02
N ARG A 116 -9.01 -12.22 11.99
CA ARG A 116 -10.33 -12.39 11.39
C ARG A 116 -11.05 -13.67 11.85
N LYS A 117 -10.36 -14.55 12.59
CA LYS A 117 -10.89 -15.80 13.17
C LYS A 117 -11.58 -16.68 12.12
N LEU A 118 -10.94 -16.83 10.97
CA LEU A 118 -11.49 -17.58 9.84
C LEU A 118 -11.24 -19.08 10.00
N SER A 119 -12.16 -19.90 9.48
CA SER A 119 -11.88 -21.33 9.24
C SER A 119 -10.89 -21.50 8.10
N ASP A 120 -10.19 -22.65 8.06
CA ASP A 120 -9.17 -22.95 7.04
C ASP A 120 -9.69 -22.76 5.61
N GLN A 121 -10.91 -23.23 5.32
CA GLN A 121 -11.52 -23.10 3.99
C GLN A 121 -11.74 -21.63 3.58
N LYS A 122 -12.21 -20.79 4.51
CA LYS A 122 -12.38 -19.36 4.25
C LYS A 122 -11.04 -18.66 4.14
N LEU A 123 -10.07 -19.05 4.97
CA LEU A 123 -8.72 -18.51 4.95
C LEU A 123 -8.06 -18.72 3.59
N ASP A 124 -8.13 -19.93 3.03
CA ASP A 124 -7.57 -20.21 1.71
C ASP A 124 -8.22 -19.38 0.60
N THR A 125 -9.54 -19.16 0.68
CA THR A 125 -10.28 -18.33 -0.28
C THR A 125 -9.82 -16.87 -0.27
N VAL A 126 -9.44 -16.33 0.90
CA VAL A 126 -9.08 -14.92 1.05
C VAL A 126 -7.58 -14.64 0.97
N THR A 127 -6.75 -15.68 0.92
CA THR A 127 -5.28 -15.58 0.94
C THR A 127 -4.59 -15.93 -0.37
N ASP A 128 -5.34 -16.05 -1.47
CA ASP A 128 -4.78 -16.33 -2.79
C ASP A 128 -4.30 -15.07 -3.55
N GLY A 129 -4.16 -13.94 -2.87
CA GLY A 129 -3.66 -12.68 -3.45
C GLY A 129 -4.70 -11.82 -4.16
N ARG A 130 -5.93 -12.29 -4.38
CA ARG A 130 -6.98 -11.48 -5.04
C ARG A 130 -7.50 -10.35 -4.14
N VAL A 131 -8.10 -9.35 -4.77
CA VAL A 131 -8.85 -8.28 -4.09
C VAL A 131 -10.34 -8.59 -4.03
N PHE A 132 -11.02 -7.95 -3.08
CA PHE A 132 -12.46 -8.05 -2.90
C PHE A 132 -13.07 -6.66 -2.76
N THR A 133 -14.29 -6.49 -3.26
CA THR A 133 -15.11 -5.33 -2.89
C THR A 133 -15.51 -5.41 -1.42
N GLY A 134 -15.79 -4.28 -0.77
CA GLY A 134 -16.27 -4.24 0.61
C GLY A 134 -17.50 -5.14 0.81
N HIS A 135 -18.40 -5.19 -0.17
CA HIS A 135 -19.57 -6.07 -0.16
C HIS A 135 -19.20 -7.56 -0.09
N GLN A 136 -18.27 -8.02 -0.94
CA GLN A 136 -17.77 -9.40 -0.89
C GLN A 136 -17.01 -9.68 0.40
N ALA A 137 -16.18 -8.73 0.81
CA ALA A 137 -15.34 -8.80 1.98
C ALA A 137 -16.15 -9.00 3.28
N LEU A 138 -17.36 -8.43 3.37
CA LEU A 138 -18.24 -8.64 4.52
C LEU A 138 -18.63 -10.12 4.65
N GLY A 139 -19.09 -10.76 3.57
CA GLY A 139 -19.44 -12.18 3.57
C GLY A 139 -18.25 -13.10 3.81
N LEU A 140 -17.05 -12.65 3.43
CA LEU A 140 -15.78 -13.33 3.67
C LEU A 140 -15.16 -13.01 5.04
N GLN A 141 -15.81 -12.15 5.84
CA GLN A 141 -15.34 -11.68 7.15
C GLN A 141 -13.98 -10.98 7.10
N LEU A 142 -13.60 -10.39 5.96
CA LEU A 142 -12.43 -9.52 5.84
C LEU A 142 -12.71 -8.11 6.37
N VAL A 143 -13.97 -7.69 6.37
CA VAL A 143 -14.45 -6.48 7.05
C VAL A 143 -15.59 -6.86 7.97
N ASP A 144 -15.90 -5.98 8.92
CA ASP A 144 -16.89 -6.23 9.95
C ASP A 144 -18.23 -5.55 9.66
N GLU A 145 -18.22 -4.38 9.02
CA GLU A 145 -19.44 -3.63 8.70
C GLU A 145 -19.28 -2.84 7.39
N LEU A 146 -20.40 -2.59 6.69
CA LEU A 146 -20.42 -1.68 5.56
C LEU A 146 -20.86 -0.30 5.99
N GLY A 147 -20.11 0.72 5.59
CA GLY A 147 -20.43 2.08 5.99
C GLY A 147 -19.31 3.07 5.79
N ASP A 148 -19.30 4.07 6.66
CA ASP A 148 -18.36 5.17 6.65
C ASP A 148 -18.03 5.67 8.06
N GLU A 149 -17.48 6.88 8.16
CA GLU A 149 -17.13 7.47 9.45
C GLU A 149 -18.33 7.58 10.40
N ARG A 150 -19.55 7.80 9.89
CA ARG A 150 -20.74 7.80 10.75
C ARG A 150 -20.99 6.42 11.35
N THR A 151 -20.89 5.37 10.54
CA THR A 151 -20.98 3.99 11.02
C THR A 151 -19.91 3.69 12.07
N ALA A 152 -18.68 4.18 11.88
CA ALA A 152 -17.61 4.04 12.85
C ALA A 152 -17.94 4.68 14.21
N ARG A 153 -18.53 5.89 14.19
CA ARG A 153 -18.97 6.60 15.40
C ARG A 153 -20.11 5.87 16.11
N GLU A 154 -21.05 5.35 15.34
CA GLU A 154 -22.16 4.56 15.86
C GLU A 154 -21.66 3.28 16.51
N TRP A 155 -20.72 2.56 15.87
CA TRP A 155 -20.06 1.39 16.43
C TRP A 155 -19.30 1.73 17.72
N LEU A 156 -18.50 2.81 17.74
CA LEU A 156 -17.78 3.27 18.93
C LEU A 156 -18.74 3.60 20.09
N ALA A 157 -19.87 4.24 19.80
CA ALA A 157 -20.87 4.53 20.82
C ALA A 157 -21.57 3.28 21.34
N ARG A 158 -21.95 2.37 20.43
CA ARG A 158 -22.72 1.16 20.73
C ARG A 158 -21.88 0.11 21.47
N GLU A 159 -20.70 -0.21 20.95
CA GLU A 159 -19.88 -1.35 21.41
C GLU A 159 -18.81 -0.94 22.43
N LYS A 160 -18.41 0.33 22.43
CA LYS A 160 -17.27 0.81 23.23
C LYS A 160 -17.64 1.95 24.20
N GLY A 161 -18.91 2.36 24.25
CA GLY A 161 -19.40 3.39 25.18
C GLY A 161 -18.83 4.79 24.94
N VAL A 162 -18.32 5.06 23.74
CA VAL A 162 -17.74 6.37 23.39
C VAL A 162 -18.85 7.38 23.15
N SER A 163 -18.85 8.50 23.87
CA SER A 163 -19.91 9.52 23.71
C SER A 163 -19.96 10.09 22.28
N ARG A 164 -21.17 10.24 21.75
CA ARG A 164 -21.43 10.80 20.41
C ARG A 164 -21.08 12.29 20.32
N ASP A 165 -21.09 12.99 21.46
CA ASP A 165 -20.83 14.43 21.54
C ASP A 165 -19.33 14.75 21.66
N LEU A 166 -18.46 13.72 21.65
CA LEU A 166 -17.02 13.92 21.72
C LEU A 166 -16.53 14.72 20.51
N ARG A 167 -15.75 15.77 20.82
CA ARG A 167 -15.13 16.60 19.80
C ARG A 167 -14.19 15.79 18.93
N VAL A 168 -14.44 15.84 17.63
CA VAL A 168 -13.60 15.25 16.60
C VAL A 168 -12.36 16.10 16.39
N ARG A 169 -11.20 15.45 16.39
CA ARG A 169 -9.93 16.09 15.99
C ARG A 169 -9.31 15.27 14.88
N THR A 170 -9.30 15.84 13.68
CA THR A 170 -8.60 15.26 12.54
C THR A 170 -7.12 15.61 12.66
N TRP A 171 -6.28 14.58 12.77
CA TRP A 171 -4.85 14.73 12.67
C TRP A 171 -4.43 14.38 11.25
N ARG A 172 -3.85 15.35 10.54
CA ARG A 172 -3.17 15.08 9.28
C ARG A 172 -1.68 15.04 9.56
N THR A 173 -1.06 13.90 9.30
CA THR A 173 0.40 13.87 9.15
C THR A 173 0.71 14.62 7.85
N SER A 174 1.75 15.45 7.85
CA SER A 174 2.34 15.95 6.60
C SER A 174 2.60 14.75 5.68
N SER A 175 2.22 14.86 4.42
CA SER A 175 2.35 13.76 3.46
C SER A 175 3.83 13.40 3.29
N VAL A 176 4.13 12.10 3.15
CA VAL A 176 5.43 11.61 2.66
C VAL A 176 5.58 12.12 1.22
N GLY A 177 6.12 13.33 1.09
CA GLY A 177 6.11 14.15 -0.11
C GLY A 177 6.41 15.61 0.19
N ASP A 178 5.89 16.13 1.31
CA ASP A 178 6.20 17.49 1.79
C ASP A 178 7.64 17.59 2.32
N GLU A 179 8.17 16.50 2.87
CA GLU A 179 9.56 16.41 3.36
C GLU A 179 10.61 16.53 2.25
N PHE A 180 10.23 16.31 0.99
CA PHE A 180 11.09 16.49 -0.18
C PHE A 180 10.80 17.79 -0.94
N GLY A 181 9.90 18.64 -0.43
CA GLY A 181 9.60 19.95 -1.02
C GLY A 181 10.83 20.85 -1.14
N TRP A 182 11.79 20.74 -0.20
CA TRP A 182 13.07 21.45 -0.27
C TRP A 182 13.98 20.94 -1.40
N LEU A 183 13.91 19.64 -1.73
CA LEU A 183 14.65 19.03 -2.84
C LEU A 183 14.06 19.46 -4.19
N LYS A 184 12.72 19.52 -4.30
CA LYS A 184 12.05 20.13 -5.46
C LYS A 184 12.40 21.62 -5.61
N GLY A 185 12.40 22.37 -4.50
CA GLY A 185 12.70 23.81 -4.50
C GLY A 185 14.18 24.15 -4.77
N SER A 186 15.11 23.27 -4.43
CA SER A 186 16.55 23.45 -4.69
C SER A 186 16.95 23.00 -6.10
N ALA A 187 16.41 21.88 -6.60
CA ALA A 187 16.66 21.42 -7.95
C ALA A 187 16.12 22.38 -9.02
N THR A 188 14.93 22.94 -8.81
CA THR A 188 14.35 23.96 -9.69
C THR A 188 15.21 25.23 -9.75
N ARG A 189 15.65 25.74 -8.59
CA ARG A 189 16.56 26.89 -8.53
C ARG A 189 17.91 26.63 -9.20
N LEU A 190 18.50 25.45 -9.00
CA LEU A 190 19.76 25.06 -9.67
C LEU A 190 19.60 25.00 -11.19
N LEU A 191 18.55 24.35 -11.68
CA LEU A 191 18.27 24.25 -13.11
C LEU A 191 17.97 25.60 -13.74
N ASP A 192 17.24 26.49 -13.05
CA ASP A 192 17.00 27.86 -13.49
C ASP A 192 18.31 28.67 -13.57
N THR A 193 19.18 28.58 -12.57
CA THR A 193 20.50 29.25 -12.60
C THR A 193 21.42 28.75 -13.72
N LEU A 194 21.21 27.51 -14.18
CA LEU A 194 21.95 26.90 -15.30
C LEU A 194 21.27 27.14 -16.66
N GLY A 195 20.20 27.94 -16.73
CA GLY A 195 19.49 28.25 -17.97
C GLY A 195 18.62 27.12 -18.51
N LEU A 196 18.34 26.09 -17.70
CA LEU A 196 17.53 24.92 -18.04
C LEU A 196 16.10 25.01 -17.49
N GLY A 197 15.61 26.21 -17.17
CA GLY A 197 14.27 26.44 -16.62
C GLY A 197 13.10 25.80 -17.39
N PRO A 198 13.12 25.71 -18.73
CA PRO A 198 12.09 24.98 -19.48
C PRO A 198 12.04 23.47 -19.15
N LEU A 199 13.19 22.85 -18.86
CA LEU A 199 13.27 21.44 -18.42
C LEU A 199 12.82 21.27 -16.96
N ALA A 200 13.06 22.27 -16.11
CA ALA A 200 12.55 22.27 -14.73
C ALA A 200 11.02 22.30 -14.70
N GLY A 201 10.39 23.09 -15.58
CA GLY A 201 8.94 23.09 -15.77
C GLY A 201 8.40 21.71 -16.15
N LEU A 202 9.02 21.05 -17.13
CA LEU A 202 8.64 19.70 -17.58
C LEU A 202 8.82 18.64 -16.49
N LEU A 203 9.95 18.64 -15.78
CA LEU A 203 10.21 17.71 -14.67
C LEU A 203 9.24 17.92 -13.50
N SER A 204 8.91 19.18 -13.19
CA SER A 204 7.94 19.50 -12.13
C SER A 204 6.53 19.03 -12.48
N GLN A 205 6.12 19.16 -13.75
CA GLN A 205 4.83 18.65 -14.24
C GLN A 205 4.79 17.12 -14.25
N LEU A 206 5.84 16.46 -14.75
CA LEU A 206 5.92 14.99 -14.77
C LEU A 206 5.93 14.39 -13.37
N THR A 207 6.66 15.00 -12.44
CA THR A 207 6.72 14.53 -11.04
C THR A 207 5.48 14.93 -10.25
N GLY A 208 4.84 16.05 -10.56
CA GLY A 208 3.57 16.48 -9.96
C GLY A 208 2.41 15.57 -10.35
N GLU A 209 2.22 15.31 -11.65
CA GLU A 209 1.18 14.41 -12.14
C GLU A 209 1.38 12.97 -11.70
N ALA A 210 2.63 12.48 -11.63
CA ALA A 210 2.91 11.13 -11.14
C ALA A 210 2.62 10.96 -9.64
N LEU A 211 2.87 12.00 -8.83
CA LEU A 211 2.55 12.00 -7.40
C LEU A 211 1.06 12.21 -7.13
N GLU A 212 0.37 13.05 -7.89
CA GLU A 212 -1.09 13.19 -7.77
C GLU A 212 -1.83 11.93 -8.21
N ARG A 213 -1.45 11.30 -9.33
CA ARG A 213 -2.03 10.01 -9.76
C ARG A 213 -1.79 8.89 -8.75
N ALA A 214 -0.63 8.88 -8.08
CA ALA A 214 -0.35 7.91 -7.03
C ALA A 214 -1.20 8.12 -5.75
N GLN A 215 -1.68 9.35 -5.49
CA GLN A 215 -2.57 9.65 -4.36
C GLN A 215 -4.06 9.51 -4.70
N LEU A 216 -4.43 9.65 -5.97
CA LEU A 216 -5.81 9.68 -6.44
C LEU A 216 -6.04 8.61 -7.51
N ASP A 217 -6.08 7.33 -7.14
CA ASP A 217 -6.60 6.31 -8.06
C ASP A 217 -7.36 5.20 -7.32
N GLY A 218 -8.50 5.61 -6.75
CA GLY A 218 -9.64 4.71 -6.62
C GLY A 218 -10.40 4.66 -7.94
N LEU A 219 -10.15 3.64 -8.76
CA LEU A 219 -10.92 3.27 -9.96
C LEU A 219 -11.32 4.45 -10.88
N LEU A 220 -10.45 4.78 -11.85
CA LEU A 220 -10.80 5.37 -13.16
C LEU A 220 -12.12 6.16 -13.19
N ALA A 221 -12.13 7.34 -12.58
CA ALA A 221 -13.22 8.29 -12.77
C ALA A 221 -13.01 9.04 -14.11
N LEU A 222 -13.53 8.46 -15.20
CA LEU A 222 -13.59 9.09 -16.52
C LEU A 222 -14.67 10.19 -16.58
N TRP A 223 -14.66 11.18 -15.70
CA TRP A 223 -15.45 12.41 -15.90
C TRP A 223 -15.03 13.56 -14.97
N HIS A 224 -14.77 14.72 -15.56
CA HIS A 224 -14.66 16.00 -14.85
C HIS A 224 -15.61 17.01 -15.51
N PRO A 225 -16.60 17.57 -14.80
CA PRO A 225 -17.37 18.68 -15.32
C PRO A 225 -16.48 19.92 -15.39
N ARG A 226 -16.43 20.54 -16.57
CA ARG A 226 -15.89 21.90 -16.72
C ARG A 226 -16.66 22.83 -15.78
N GLN A 227 -15.97 23.46 -14.83
CA GLN A 227 -16.51 24.63 -14.17
C GLN A 227 -16.51 25.77 -15.19
N GLY A 228 -17.71 26.34 -15.39
CA GLY A 228 -17.94 27.45 -16.30
C GLY A 228 -17.21 28.72 -15.87
N SER A 229 -16.96 29.55 -16.87
CA SER A 229 -16.41 30.92 -16.83
C SER A 229 -17.10 31.84 -15.84
#